data_AF-A0A1A2G711-F1
#
_entry.id   AF-A0A1A2G711-F1
#
_cell.length_a   1.000
_cell.length_b   1.000
_cell.length_c   1.000
_cell.angle_alpha   90.00
_cell.angle_beta   90.00
_cell.angle_gamma   90.00
#
_symmetry.space_group_name_H-M   'P 1'
#
loop_
_entity.id
_entity.type
_entity.pdbx_description
1 polymer ?
#
loop_
_entity_poly.entity_id
_entity_poly.type
_entity_poly.pdbx_seq_one_letter_code
_entity_poly.pdbx_strand_id
1 'polypeptide(L)'
;MEDTWANRDLPVLRVAVQIFDSTHASKIRASQIAKATGFDEDTTQRALRALYRQPYFHEGTDSSGGIIFVGEPTGEALRMAGQWPTPENMVQRLVAALEAAGGDYPPAVA
;
A
#
# COMPACT_ATOMS: atom_id res chain seq x y z
N MET A 1 -17.62 -10.95 15.08
CA MET A 1 -16.45 -10.05 15.12
C MET A 1 -16.47 -9.29 13.81
N GLU A 2 -16.50 -7.97 13.85
CA GLU A 2 -16.52 -7.15 12.62
C GLU A 2 -15.21 -7.35 11.87
N ASP A 3 -15.24 -7.40 10.53
CA ASP A 3 -14.04 -7.54 9.71
C ASP A 3 -13.27 -6.20 9.70
N THR A 4 -12.50 -5.98 10.77
CA THR A 4 -11.69 -4.75 10.92
C THR A 4 -10.53 -4.72 9.94
N TRP A 5 -10.08 -5.86 9.44
CA TRP A 5 -9.00 -5.90 8.48
C TRP A 5 -9.43 -5.26 7.17
N ALA A 6 -10.49 -5.79 6.54
CA ALA A 6 -10.95 -5.30 5.25
C ALA A 6 -11.48 -3.85 5.32
N ASN A 7 -12.17 -3.50 6.40
CA ASN A 7 -12.89 -2.23 6.52
C ASN A 7 -12.10 -1.10 7.18
N ARG A 8 -10.97 -1.39 7.84
CA ARG A 8 -10.21 -0.37 8.59
C ARG A 8 -8.70 -0.48 8.40
N ASP A 9 -8.13 -1.65 8.69
CA ASP A 9 -6.66 -1.79 8.79
C ASP A 9 -6.01 -1.78 7.39
N LEU A 10 -6.58 -2.53 6.44
CA LEU A 10 -6.08 -2.59 5.07
C LEU A 10 -6.22 -1.26 4.30
N PRO A 11 -7.33 -0.51 4.38
CA PRO A 11 -7.41 0.84 3.82
C PRO A 11 -6.30 1.78 4.35
N VAL A 12 -6.02 1.75 5.66
CA VAL A 12 -4.96 2.55 6.28
C VAL A 12 -3.57 2.13 5.78
N LEU A 13 -3.32 0.82 5.67
CA LEU A 13 -2.06 0.29 5.13
C LEU A 13 -1.83 0.72 3.68
N ARG A 14 -2.86 0.60 2.83
CA ARG A 14 -2.81 1.00 1.41
C ARG A 14 -2.50 2.48 1.23
N VAL A 15 -3.16 3.33 1.99
CA VAL A 15 -2.94 4.78 1.94
C VAL A 15 -1.55 5.15 2.43
N ALA A 16 -1.07 4.54 3.51
CA ALA A 16 0.30 4.77 3.99
C ALA A 16 1.34 4.38 2.93
N VAL A 17 1.15 3.22 2.27
CA VAL A 17 1.99 2.75 1.16
C VAL A 17 1.92 3.70 -0.05
N GLN A 18 0.74 4.17 -0.42
CA GLN A 18 0.57 5.13 -1.52
C GLN A 18 1.23 6.49 -1.23
N ILE A 19 1.13 6.98 0.00
CA ILE A 19 1.81 8.19 0.43
C ILE A 19 3.33 8.01 0.36
N PHE A 20 3.84 6.87 0.84
CA PHE A 20 5.26 6.56 0.75
C PHE A 20 5.75 6.57 -0.71
N ASP A 21 5.07 5.87 -1.59
CA ASP A 21 5.44 5.77 -3.02
C ASP A 21 5.43 7.14 -3.73
N SER A 22 4.43 7.98 -3.43
CA SER A 22 4.34 9.32 -4.04
C SER A 22 5.34 10.33 -3.50
N THR A 23 5.81 10.20 -2.26
CA THR A 23 6.61 11.24 -1.58
C THR A 23 8.02 10.81 -1.22
N HIS A 24 8.29 9.50 -1.16
CA HIS A 24 9.50 8.88 -0.63
C HIS A 24 9.88 9.38 0.78
N ALA A 25 8.89 9.83 1.56
CA ALA A 25 9.11 10.35 2.90
C ALA A 25 9.44 9.21 3.87
N SER A 26 10.55 9.33 4.61
CA SER A 26 10.96 8.36 5.62
C SER A 26 10.05 8.31 6.85
N LYS A 27 9.17 9.31 7.03
CA LYS A 27 8.16 9.37 8.08
C LYS A 27 6.86 9.95 7.54
N ILE A 28 5.75 9.25 7.75
CA ILE A 28 4.40 9.68 7.31
C ILE A 28 3.55 10.00 8.52
N ARG A 29 2.89 11.17 8.52
CA ARG A 29 2.04 11.59 9.64
C ARG A 29 0.76 10.76 9.72
N ALA A 30 0.38 10.34 10.92
CA ALA A 30 -0.88 9.64 11.15
C ALA A 30 -2.10 10.49 10.72
N SER A 31 -2.05 11.81 10.94
CA SER A 31 -3.11 12.73 10.51
C SER A 31 -3.23 12.85 8.98
N GLN A 32 -2.12 12.70 8.25
CA GLN A 32 -2.14 12.68 6.79
C GLN A 32 -2.80 11.39 6.29
N ILE A 33 -2.53 10.26 6.93
CA ILE A 33 -3.16 8.98 6.62
C ILE A 33 -4.66 9.05 6.89
N ALA A 34 -5.08 9.54 8.07
CA ALA A 34 -6.49 9.72 8.44
C ALA A 34 -7.25 10.57 7.40
N LYS A 35 -6.66 11.70 6.99
CA LYS A 35 -7.24 12.58 5.98
C LYS A 35 -7.41 11.87 4.63
N ALA A 36 -6.41 11.09 4.21
CA ALA A 36 -6.42 10.42 2.92
C ALA A 36 -7.31 9.16 2.90
N THR A 37 -7.52 8.48 4.04
CA THR A 37 -8.51 7.39 4.16
C THR A 37 -9.94 7.89 4.37
N GLY A 38 -10.11 9.13 4.83
CA GLY A 38 -11.41 9.66 5.26
C GLY A 38 -11.85 9.17 6.64
N PHE A 39 -10.93 8.64 7.44
CA PHE A 39 -11.21 8.19 8.80
C PHE A 39 -10.98 9.28 9.83
N ASP A 40 -11.69 9.18 10.95
CA ASP A 40 -11.37 9.95 12.14
C ASP A 40 -10.05 9.49 12.77
N GLU A 41 -9.54 10.30 13.70
CA GLU A 41 -8.26 10.05 14.38
C GLU A 41 -8.29 8.75 15.19
N ASP A 42 -9.36 8.47 15.92
CA ASP A 42 -9.46 7.30 16.81
C ASP A 42 -9.50 5.99 16.01
N THR A 43 -10.25 5.96 14.91
CA THR A 43 -10.29 4.87 13.94
C THR A 43 -8.93 4.64 13.30
N THR A 44 -8.24 5.72 12.92
CA THR A 44 -6.88 5.63 12.38
C THR A 44 -5.89 5.11 13.42
N GLN A 45 -5.94 5.60 14.67
CA GLN A 45 -5.07 5.13 15.76
C GLN A 45 -5.29 3.65 16.08
N ARG A 46 -6.55 3.18 16.11
CA ARG A 46 -6.84 1.74 16.26
C ARG A 46 -6.23 0.92 15.13
N ALA A 47 -6.35 1.39 13.90
CA ALA A 47 -5.79 0.71 12.74
C ALA A 47 -4.27 0.64 12.81
N LEU A 48 -3.61 1.78 13.07
CA LEU A 48 -2.16 1.85 13.18
C LEU A 48 -1.64 0.94 14.31
N ARG A 49 -2.28 0.95 15.49
CA ARG A 49 -1.93 0.03 16.59
C ARG A 49 -2.07 -1.43 16.20
N ALA A 50 -3.09 -1.79 15.42
CA ALA A 50 -3.26 -3.15 14.93
C ALA A 50 -2.15 -3.52 13.92
N LEU A 51 -1.84 -2.61 12.99
CA LEU A 51 -0.78 -2.79 12.00
C LEU A 51 0.61 -2.91 12.65
N TYR A 52 0.90 -2.17 13.72
CA TYR A 52 2.17 -2.26 14.46
C TYR A 52 2.35 -3.57 15.25
N ARG A 53 1.33 -4.41 15.38
CA ARG A 53 1.49 -5.77 15.91
C ARG A 53 2.18 -6.70 14.91
N GLN A 54 2.25 -6.29 13.65
CA GLN A 54 2.91 -6.97 12.57
C GLN A 54 4.03 -6.08 12.00
N PRO A 55 5.04 -6.65 11.33
CA PRO A 55 6.15 -5.87 10.78
C PRO A 55 5.77 -5.19 9.45
N TYR A 56 4.68 -4.40 9.43
CA TYR A 56 4.24 -3.66 8.24
C TYR A 56 4.96 -2.32 8.05
N PHE A 57 5.44 -1.72 9.14
CA PHE A 57 6.19 -0.47 9.10
C PHE A 57 7.52 -0.65 9.83
N HIS A 58 8.54 0.03 9.34
CA HIS A 58 9.73 0.33 10.14
C HIS A 58 9.38 1.28 11.30
N GLU A 59 10.36 1.55 12.17
CA GLU A 59 10.17 2.27 13.43
C GLU A 59 9.35 3.56 13.26
N GLY A 60 8.26 3.64 14.04
CA GLY A 60 7.38 4.81 14.10
C GLY A 60 7.81 5.77 15.20
N THR A 61 7.09 6.88 15.33
CA THR A 61 7.24 7.77 16.49
C THR A 61 5.87 7.93 17.13
N ASP A 62 5.78 7.63 18.42
CA ASP A 62 4.59 7.81 19.24
C ASP A 62 4.81 8.86 20.35
N SER A 63 3.71 9.22 21.00
CA SER A 63 3.70 10.00 22.24
C SER A 63 2.58 9.47 23.14
N SER A 64 2.40 10.08 24.31
CA SER A 64 1.29 9.73 25.22
C SER A 64 -0.11 9.80 24.57
N GLY A 65 -0.26 10.57 23.49
CA GLY A 65 -1.52 10.68 22.72
C GLY A 65 -1.72 9.62 21.62
N GLY A 66 -0.69 8.85 21.26
CA GLY A 66 -0.75 7.86 20.18
C GLY A 66 0.37 7.99 19.15
N ILE A 67 0.21 7.27 18.03
CA ILE A 67 1.19 7.22 16.94
C ILE A 67 1.14 8.54 16.18
N ILE A 68 2.27 9.25 16.11
CA ILE A 68 2.41 10.53 15.40
C ILE A 68 2.89 10.28 13.97
N PHE A 69 3.88 9.40 13.83
CA PHE A 69 4.47 9.03 12.55
C PHE A 69 4.55 7.53 12.40
N VAL A 70 4.27 7.05 11.19
CA VAL A 70 4.67 5.71 10.75
C VAL A 70 5.97 5.79 9.96
N GLY A 71 6.82 4.77 10.12
CA GLY A 71 8.04 4.62 9.34
C GLY A 71 7.76 4.08 7.93
N GLU A 72 8.84 3.84 7.18
CA GLU A 72 8.79 3.26 5.83
C GLU A 72 8.03 1.92 5.82
N PRO A 73 7.11 1.69 4.87
CA PRO A 73 6.44 0.40 4.70
C PRO A 73 7.43 -0.71 4.37
N THR A 74 7.25 -1.89 4.97
CA THR A 74 8.08 -3.06 4.66
C THR A 74 7.63 -3.74 3.36
N GLY A 75 8.43 -4.67 2.84
CA GLY A 75 8.05 -5.49 1.68
C GLY A 75 6.77 -6.32 1.89
N GLU A 76 6.42 -6.65 3.13
CA GLU A 76 5.14 -7.30 3.45
C GLU A 76 3.97 -6.31 3.33
N ALA A 77 4.14 -5.07 3.78
CA ALA A 77 3.14 -4.02 3.61
C ALA A 77 2.87 -3.72 2.12
N LEU A 78 3.93 -3.65 1.30
CA LEU A 78 3.79 -3.42 -0.15
C LEU A 78 2.99 -4.53 -0.84
N ARG A 79 3.23 -5.80 -0.46
CA ARG A 79 2.48 -6.95 -0.98
C ARG A 79 1.01 -6.90 -0.56
N MET A 80 0.73 -6.66 0.71
CA MET A 80 -0.65 -6.57 1.23
C MET A 80 -1.42 -5.37 0.66
N ALA A 81 -0.74 -4.23 0.44
CA ALA A 81 -1.34 -3.06 -0.17
C ALA A 81 -1.69 -3.27 -1.66
N GLY A 82 -1.17 -4.32 -2.30
CA GLY A 82 -1.42 -4.63 -3.71
C GLY A 82 -0.61 -3.78 -4.68
N GLN A 83 0.49 -3.16 -4.22
CA GLN A 83 1.41 -2.42 -5.11
C GLN A 83 2.28 -3.34 -5.96
N TRP A 84 2.46 -4.60 -5.56
CA TRP A 84 3.02 -5.60 -6.45
C TRP A 84 1.91 -6.29 -7.23
N PRO A 85 2.04 -6.46 -8.55
CA PRO A 85 1.18 -7.39 -9.25
C PRO A 85 1.33 -8.76 -8.58
N THR A 86 0.20 -9.45 -8.38
CA THR A 86 0.28 -10.86 -8.00
C THR A 86 1.12 -11.60 -9.06
N PRO A 87 1.78 -12.71 -8.71
CA PRO A 87 2.49 -13.51 -9.71
C PRO A 87 1.65 -13.77 -10.96
N GLU A 88 0.34 -14.02 -10.79
CA GLU A 88 -0.62 -14.24 -11.87
C GLU A 88 -0.86 -12.98 -12.71
N ASN A 89 -1.07 -11.82 -12.09
CA ASN A 89 -1.29 -10.56 -12.81
C ASN A 89 0.00 -10.11 -13.53
N MET A 90 1.17 -10.36 -12.94
CA MET A 90 2.46 -10.09 -13.58
C MET A 90 2.66 -10.95 -14.82
N VAL A 91 2.36 -12.25 -14.73
CA VAL A 91 2.42 -13.16 -15.88
C VAL A 91 1.43 -12.72 -16.97
N GLN A 92 0.21 -12.34 -16.61
CA GLN A 92 -0.77 -11.82 -17.59
C GLN A 92 -0.30 -10.54 -18.28
N ARG A 93 0.31 -9.60 -17.53
CA ARG A 93 0.90 -8.38 -18.10
C ARG A 93 2.07 -8.67 -19.03
N LEU A 94 2.94 -9.63 -18.67
CA LEU A 94 4.05 -10.06 -19.51
C LEU A 94 3.55 -10.72 -20.81
N VAL A 95 2.55 -11.60 -20.72
CA VAL A 95 1.92 -12.21 -21.90
C VAL A 95 1.32 -11.13 -22.80
N ALA A 96 0.55 -10.19 -22.25
CA ALA A 96 -0.03 -9.09 -23.04
C ALA A 96 1.04 -8.22 -23.73
N ALA A 97 2.17 -7.96 -23.06
CA ALA A 97 3.28 -7.22 -23.65
C ALA A 97 3.99 -7.99 -24.78
N LEU A 98 4.14 -9.31 -24.64
CA LEU A 98 4.71 -10.18 -25.67
C LEU A 98 3.80 -10.28 -26.90
N GLU A 99 2.49 -10.43 -26.71
CA GLU A 99 1.49 -10.43 -27.80
C GLU A 99 1.50 -9.10 -28.56
N ALA A 100 1.55 -7.97 -27.83
CA ALA A 100 1.63 -6.65 -28.45
C ALA A 100 2.92 -6.46 -29.27
N ALA A 101 4.05 -7.00 -28.81
CA ALA A 101 5.31 -6.94 -29.54
C ALA A 101 5.34 -7.86 -30.77
N GLY A 102 4.64 -9.00 -30.72
CA GLY A 102 4.53 -9.94 -31.85
C GLY A 102 3.55 -9.50 -32.93
N GLY A 103 2.54 -8.70 -32.57
CA GLY A 103 1.54 -8.17 -33.50
C GLY A 103 2.02 -7.08 -34.47
N ASP A 104 3.25 -6.57 -34.29
CA ASP A 104 3.81 -5.45 -35.06
C ASP A 104 4.63 -5.90 -36.29
N TYR A 105 4.42 -7.12 -36.79
CA TYR A 105 5.03 -7.59 -38.05
C TYR A 105 4.17 -7.15 -39.25
N PRO A 106 4.59 -6.15 -40.05
CA PRO A 106 3.82 -5.74 -41.23
C PRO A 106 3.79 -6.89 -42.25
N PRO A 107 2.64 -7.15 -42.91
CA PRO A 107 2.58 -8.14 -43.97
C PRO A 107 3.54 -7.74 -45.10
N ALA A 108 4.38 -8.69 -45.52
CA ALA A 108 5.29 -8.52 -46.65
C ALA A 108 4.47 -8.08 -47.87
N VAL A 109 4.77 -6.88 -48.38
CA VAL A 109 4.23 -6.37 -49.64
C VAL A 109 4.70 -7.29 -50.77
N ALA A 110 3.74 -7.99 -51.36
CA ALA A 110 3.92 -8.83 -52.56
C ALA A 110 3.84 -7.99 -53.84
#